data_AF-A0A9P8ULD4-F1
#
_entry.id   AF-A0A9P8ULD4-F1
#
_cell.length_a   1.000
_cell.length_b   1.000
_cell.length_c   1.000
_cell.angle_alpha   90.00
_cell.angle_beta   90.00
_cell.angle_gamma   90.00
#
_symmetry.space_group_name_H-M   'P 1'
#
loop_
_entity.id
_entity.type
_entity.pdbx_description
1 polymer ?
#
loop_
_entity_poly.entity_id
_entity_poly.type
_entity_poly.pdbx_seq_one_letter_code
_entity_poly.pdbx_strand_id
1 'polypeptide(L)'
;MTTQIEVSQAQASCSGSFSTLTASSVISSLSPGWNLGIPLDAFSTEGSWNNAVVDSGTSDNVEIAGFNSIRIPVTWAYHFTGTTNEGDLPDWTMHSTWLQRVSDVIDMATDRGFYIIVNAHHDSALWADVTVSGVNLTMVEEKFYRLWYQVGVELGCKLSTVAFEPLNEPPETTSDHAAELNRLNNIFLQAINDTGEDMSRTGQYFQRPDSTYSNPYALQHGTKTIWGSDADEAALEIDFSLLQNNFTDISVVVVEWLASSVMTETAGCWRYYDYLSRMAAKYNFATIIWDSDANLDSSTTNQFTWAYIFNKVGNNVQDYDLPFVLNGNSVSEVAYGYSTLVEGTQSYLEDNNITFSASYLSSYFSSTSTDILETITISFSAGAAIPVQIVQWDTPVITTSSAQAISGSDTAVSIIWNGVGRPATVGAYKSDGSYLVDGWTIYLRPLEQGGQEGITITGSAASADVAASQPTTFVIDTYPRVAGNSANFTLTVGVGAILRYL
;
A
#
# COMPACT_ATOMS: atom_id res chain seq x y z
N MET A 1 9.66 -40.47 8.45
CA MET A 1 10.88 -40.82 7.69
C MET A 1 11.22 -39.61 6.88
N THR A 2 12.25 -38.88 7.26
CA THR A 2 12.73 -37.68 6.55
C THR A 2 13.49 -38.17 5.32
N THR A 3 12.94 -37.95 4.13
CA THR A 3 13.65 -38.24 2.89
C THR A 3 14.65 -37.10 2.70
N GLN A 4 15.90 -37.29 3.10
CA GLN A 4 16.98 -36.37 2.74
C GLN A 4 17.16 -36.44 1.22
N ILE A 5 16.91 -35.32 0.53
CA ILE A 5 17.28 -35.17 -0.86
C ILE A 5 18.80 -35.00 -0.89
N GLU A 6 19.54 -36.05 -1.20
CA GLU A 6 21.00 -35.97 -1.37
C GLU A 6 21.33 -35.14 -2.62
N VAL A 7 21.83 -33.92 -2.44
CA VAL A 7 22.41 -33.10 -3.51
C VAL A 7 23.90 -32.98 -3.28
N SER A 8 24.73 -33.13 -4.33
CA SER A 8 26.16 -32.86 -4.23
C SER A 8 26.39 -31.38 -3.92
N GLN A 9 26.95 -31.08 -2.75
CA GLN A 9 27.26 -29.72 -2.30
C GLN A 9 28.13 -28.99 -3.34
N ALA A 10 27.51 -28.06 -4.08
CA ALA A 10 28.23 -27.12 -4.92
C ALA A 10 28.53 -25.88 -4.06
N GLN A 11 29.68 -25.86 -3.39
CA GLN A 11 30.07 -24.70 -2.60
C GLN A 11 30.43 -23.53 -3.54
N ALA A 12 29.73 -22.41 -3.41
CA ALA A 12 30.03 -21.21 -4.18
C ALA A 12 31.44 -20.70 -3.83
N SER A 13 32.27 -20.43 -4.85
CA SER A 13 33.63 -19.89 -4.66
C SER A 13 33.60 -18.37 -4.74
N CYS A 14 33.32 -17.72 -3.62
CA CYS A 14 33.20 -16.25 -3.57
C CYS A 14 34.57 -15.56 -3.49
N SER A 15 34.75 -14.49 -4.26
CA SER A 15 35.99 -13.68 -4.29
C SER A 15 36.04 -12.60 -3.21
N GLY A 16 34.91 -12.29 -2.57
CA GLY A 16 34.77 -11.29 -1.50
C GLY A 16 34.77 -11.89 -0.09
N SER A 17 34.98 -11.05 0.92
CA SER A 17 34.88 -11.43 2.33
C SER A 17 33.48 -11.16 2.88
N PHE A 18 32.81 -12.19 3.39
CA PHE A 18 31.55 -12.03 4.12
C PHE A 18 31.79 -11.28 5.44
N SER A 19 31.12 -10.14 5.62
CA SER A 19 31.18 -9.38 6.86
C SER A 19 30.01 -9.77 7.75
N THR A 20 30.31 -10.33 8.91
CA THR A 20 29.27 -10.75 9.85
C THR A 20 28.49 -9.54 10.39
N LEU A 21 27.18 -9.51 10.15
CA LEU A 21 26.26 -8.53 10.73
C LEU A 21 25.48 -9.11 11.92
N THR A 22 25.06 -8.25 12.84
CA THR A 22 24.10 -8.61 13.89
C THR A 22 22.67 -8.36 13.39
N ALA A 23 21.69 -9.11 13.89
CA ALA A 23 20.29 -8.86 13.56
C ALA A 23 19.87 -7.42 13.89
N SER A 24 20.28 -6.91 15.06
CA SER A 24 20.03 -5.52 15.46
C SER A 24 20.63 -4.50 14.50
N SER A 25 21.85 -4.73 13.98
CA SER A 25 22.49 -3.82 13.03
C SER A 25 21.84 -3.85 11.65
N VAL A 26 21.32 -5.00 11.22
CA VAL A 26 20.57 -5.08 9.96
C VAL A 26 19.28 -4.28 10.09
N ILE A 27 18.56 -4.46 11.20
CA ILE A 27 17.24 -3.86 11.44
C ILE A 27 17.32 -2.35 11.55
N SER A 28 18.34 -1.84 12.24
CA SER A 28 18.59 -0.38 12.29
C SER A 28 18.89 0.23 10.92
N SER A 29 19.34 -0.58 9.95
CA SER A 29 19.67 -0.13 8.59
C SER A 29 18.54 -0.33 7.59
N LEU A 30 17.46 -1.03 7.96
CA LEU A 30 16.34 -1.27 7.05
C LEU A 30 15.39 -0.06 6.96
N SER A 31 15.25 0.74 8.02
CA SER A 31 14.33 1.88 8.03
C SER A 31 14.99 3.21 7.66
N PRO A 32 14.31 4.08 6.87
CA PRO A 32 13.10 3.77 6.11
C PRO A 32 13.46 2.88 4.90
N GLY A 33 12.64 1.87 4.63
CA GLY A 33 12.77 1.01 3.45
C GLY A 33 11.67 1.27 2.43
N TRP A 34 11.92 0.83 1.19
CA TRP A 34 11.00 0.96 0.07
C TRP A 34 10.85 -0.37 -0.68
N ASN A 35 9.62 -0.75 -1.05
CA ASN A 35 9.38 -1.91 -1.90
C ASN A 35 9.45 -1.51 -3.37
N LEU A 36 10.21 -2.27 -4.14
CA LEU A 36 10.19 -2.26 -5.60
C LEU A 36 8.99 -3.06 -6.11
N GLY A 37 7.77 -2.56 -5.84
CA GLY A 37 6.54 -3.26 -6.18
C GLY A 37 6.24 -3.21 -7.68
N ILE A 38 5.98 -4.37 -8.28
CA ILE A 38 5.48 -4.61 -9.65
C ILE A 38 6.48 -4.83 -10.82
N PRO A 39 7.82 -4.64 -10.74
CA PRO A 39 8.68 -5.06 -11.84
C PRO A 39 8.92 -6.58 -11.82
N LEU A 40 9.56 -7.15 -10.80
CA LEU A 40 9.98 -8.57 -10.81
C LEU A 40 8.92 -9.55 -10.27
N ASP A 41 7.90 -9.02 -9.61
CA ASP A 41 6.74 -9.74 -9.09
C ASP A 41 5.56 -9.80 -10.08
N ALA A 42 5.59 -9.04 -11.18
CA ALA A 42 4.58 -9.12 -12.23
C ALA A 42 4.34 -10.56 -12.71
N PHE A 43 3.08 -10.90 -12.99
CA PHE A 43 2.76 -12.21 -13.57
C PHE A 43 3.41 -12.35 -14.95
N SER A 44 4.01 -13.52 -15.19
CA SER A 44 4.77 -13.94 -16.38
C SER A 44 6.23 -13.47 -16.49
N THR A 45 6.53 -12.18 -16.50
CA THR A 45 7.92 -11.65 -16.52
C THR A 45 7.95 -10.16 -16.19
N GLU A 46 9.13 -9.65 -15.86
CA GLU A 46 9.35 -8.22 -15.67
C GLU A 46 8.82 -7.35 -16.82
N GLY A 47 8.05 -6.30 -16.46
CA GLY A 47 7.40 -5.40 -17.42
C GLY A 47 6.09 -5.92 -18.02
N SER A 48 5.54 -7.03 -17.52
CA SER A 48 4.23 -7.56 -17.96
C SER A 48 3.04 -6.80 -17.37
N TRP A 49 3.26 -6.08 -16.27
CA TRP A 49 2.32 -5.10 -15.73
C TRP A 49 2.71 -3.68 -16.21
N ASN A 50 2.16 -2.63 -15.60
CA ASN A 50 2.29 -1.25 -16.05
C ASN A 50 3.68 -0.59 -15.86
N ASN A 51 4.65 -1.31 -15.29
CA ASN A 51 5.95 -0.74 -14.91
C ASN A 51 7.06 -1.03 -15.92
N ALA A 52 8.01 -0.09 -15.99
CA ALA A 52 9.22 -0.27 -16.79
C ALA A 52 10.14 -1.34 -16.17
N VAL A 53 11.03 -1.88 -17.01
CA VAL A 53 12.13 -2.74 -16.56
C VAL A 53 13.06 -1.92 -15.67
N VAL A 54 13.49 -2.50 -14.55
CA VAL A 54 14.33 -1.83 -13.54
C VAL A 54 15.69 -1.48 -14.13
N ASP A 55 16.12 -0.25 -13.95
CA ASP A 55 17.47 0.18 -14.28
C ASP A 55 18.17 0.80 -13.06
N SER A 56 19.45 1.16 -13.23
CA SER A 56 20.23 1.74 -12.14
C SER A 56 19.67 3.08 -11.64
N GLY A 57 18.98 3.83 -12.50
CA GLY A 57 18.34 5.10 -12.17
C GLY A 57 17.20 4.94 -11.17
N THR A 58 16.52 3.79 -11.15
CA THR A 58 15.56 3.47 -10.09
C THR A 58 16.20 3.55 -8.71
N SER A 59 17.40 2.97 -8.54
CA SER A 59 18.10 2.99 -7.25
C SER A 59 18.66 4.38 -6.91
N ASP A 60 19.06 5.18 -7.92
CA ASP A 60 19.44 6.58 -7.72
C ASP A 60 18.26 7.40 -7.14
N ASN A 61 17.04 7.17 -7.65
CA ASN A 61 15.86 7.87 -7.17
C ASN A 61 15.49 7.49 -5.74
N VAL A 62 15.64 6.21 -5.38
CA VAL A 62 15.44 5.72 -4.01
C VAL A 62 16.47 6.35 -3.05
N GLU A 63 17.72 6.52 -3.49
CA GLU A 63 18.79 7.12 -2.68
C GLU A 63 18.52 8.61 -2.46
N ILE A 64 18.12 9.33 -3.51
CA ILE A 64 17.73 10.75 -3.45
C ILE A 64 16.54 10.95 -2.50
N ALA A 65 15.59 10.01 -2.49
CA ALA A 65 14.43 10.03 -1.59
C ALA A 65 14.80 9.74 -0.11
N GLY A 66 16.03 9.26 0.15
CA GLY A 66 16.56 9.07 1.50
C GLY A 66 16.20 7.73 2.16
N PHE A 67 15.85 6.71 1.36
CA PHE A 67 15.67 5.35 1.88
C PHE A 67 17.02 4.67 2.17
N ASN A 68 17.01 3.71 3.09
CA ASN A 68 18.20 2.93 3.47
C ASN A 68 18.18 1.50 2.93
N SER A 69 17.02 1.00 2.52
CA SER A 69 16.84 -0.37 2.06
C SER A 69 15.80 -0.50 0.96
N ILE A 70 15.94 -1.55 0.16
CA ILE A 70 15.00 -1.93 -0.90
C ILE A 70 14.54 -3.37 -0.69
N ARG A 71 13.24 -3.60 -0.61
CA ARG A 71 12.67 -4.94 -0.75
C ARG A 71 12.33 -5.19 -2.22
N ILE A 72 12.82 -6.30 -2.77
CA ILE A 72 12.67 -6.73 -4.16
C ILE A 72 11.72 -7.94 -4.15
N PRO A 73 10.41 -7.74 -4.30
CA PRO A 73 9.47 -8.83 -4.49
C PRO A 73 9.72 -9.52 -5.84
N VAL A 74 9.75 -10.86 -5.87
CA VAL A 74 10.00 -11.63 -7.11
C VAL A 74 9.02 -12.79 -7.23
N THR A 75 8.36 -12.90 -8.39
CA THR A 75 7.50 -14.04 -8.70
C THR A 75 8.27 -15.04 -9.55
N TRP A 76 8.46 -16.26 -9.04
CA TRP A 76 9.32 -17.27 -9.69
C TRP A 76 8.54 -18.29 -10.52
N ALA A 77 7.24 -18.43 -10.24
CA ALA A 77 6.34 -19.46 -10.77
C ALA A 77 6.42 -19.69 -12.30
N TYR A 78 6.67 -18.64 -13.08
CA TYR A 78 6.67 -18.66 -14.54
C TYR A 78 8.04 -18.95 -15.17
N HIS A 79 9.09 -19.02 -14.34
CA HIS A 79 10.47 -19.08 -14.82
C HIS A 79 11.12 -20.46 -14.62
N PHE A 80 10.36 -21.46 -14.16
CA PHE A 80 10.83 -22.85 -14.14
C PHE A 80 10.88 -23.44 -15.57
N THR A 81 12.03 -23.95 -15.98
CA THR A 81 12.23 -24.74 -17.18
C THR A 81 11.73 -26.16 -16.97
N GLY A 82 10.75 -26.60 -17.76
CA GLY A 82 10.44 -28.02 -17.92
C GLY A 82 9.05 -28.44 -17.43
N THR A 83 8.23 -28.88 -18.39
CA THR A 83 7.54 -30.17 -18.26
C THR A 83 8.52 -31.23 -18.72
N THR A 84 9.00 -32.09 -17.83
CA THR A 84 9.73 -33.29 -18.23
C THR A 84 8.76 -34.30 -18.85
N ASN A 85 9.27 -35.20 -19.68
CA ASN A 85 8.48 -36.22 -20.38
C ASN A 85 7.57 -36.99 -19.39
N GLU A 86 6.44 -37.54 -19.88
CA GLU A 86 5.54 -38.38 -19.07
C GLU A 86 6.32 -39.45 -18.27
N GLY A 87 6.41 -39.27 -16.96
CA GLY A 87 6.99 -40.24 -16.03
C GLY A 87 8.19 -39.76 -15.19
N ASP A 88 8.85 -38.66 -15.56
CA ASP A 88 9.90 -38.05 -14.73
C ASP A 88 9.31 -36.94 -13.83
N LEU A 89 9.70 -36.91 -12.55
CA LEU A 89 9.41 -35.74 -11.71
C LEU A 89 10.09 -34.52 -12.36
N PRO A 90 9.39 -33.38 -12.51
CA PRO A 90 10.03 -32.15 -12.98
C PRO A 90 11.19 -31.82 -12.05
N ASP A 91 12.36 -31.54 -12.62
CA ASP A 91 13.56 -31.17 -11.87
C ASP A 91 13.46 -29.77 -11.23
N TRP A 92 12.38 -29.04 -11.55
CA TRP A 92 12.12 -27.66 -11.16
C TRP A 92 13.34 -26.77 -11.44
N THR A 93 14.02 -27.00 -12.55
CA THR A 93 15.14 -26.14 -12.97
C THR A 93 14.61 -24.74 -13.29
N MET A 94 15.32 -23.68 -12.89
CA MET A 94 14.96 -22.28 -13.15
C MET A 94 15.67 -21.78 -14.41
N HIS A 95 15.02 -20.91 -15.19
CA HIS A 95 15.65 -20.20 -16.28
C HIS A 95 16.83 -19.37 -15.74
N SER A 96 18.05 -19.70 -16.16
CA SER A 96 19.26 -19.01 -15.72
C SER A 96 19.25 -17.51 -16.03
N THR A 97 18.59 -17.10 -17.12
CA THR A 97 18.40 -15.69 -17.46
C THR A 97 17.57 -14.94 -16.42
N TRP A 98 16.63 -15.59 -15.75
CA TRP A 98 15.82 -14.96 -14.70
C TRP A 98 16.60 -14.84 -13.38
N LEU A 99 17.31 -15.90 -12.98
CA LEU A 99 18.23 -15.88 -11.84
C LEU A 99 19.27 -14.75 -11.98
N GLN A 100 19.92 -14.66 -13.14
CA GLN A 100 20.88 -13.59 -13.42
C GLN A 100 20.20 -12.22 -13.41
N ARG A 101 18.98 -12.08 -13.93
CA ARG A 101 18.28 -10.80 -13.92
C ARG A 101 18.00 -10.29 -12.50
N VAL A 102 17.53 -11.17 -11.61
CA VAL A 102 17.33 -10.85 -10.18
C VAL A 102 18.66 -10.46 -9.54
N SER A 103 19.72 -11.23 -9.84
CA SER A 103 21.10 -10.97 -9.40
C SER A 103 21.59 -9.56 -9.83
N ASP A 104 21.32 -9.15 -11.07
CA ASP A 104 21.70 -7.84 -11.61
C ASP A 104 20.96 -6.70 -10.90
N VAL A 105 19.66 -6.86 -10.63
CA VAL A 105 18.86 -5.83 -9.92
C VAL A 105 19.32 -5.67 -8.47
N ILE A 106 19.68 -6.77 -7.81
CA ILE A 106 20.30 -6.73 -6.47
C ILE A 106 21.63 -5.97 -6.51
N ASP A 107 22.46 -6.18 -7.54
CA ASP A 107 23.74 -5.45 -7.69
C ASP A 107 23.51 -3.96 -7.93
N MET A 108 22.54 -3.58 -8.77
CA MET A 108 22.19 -2.17 -9.00
C MET A 108 21.88 -1.42 -7.70
N ALA A 109 21.20 -2.08 -6.77
CA ALA A 109 20.86 -1.51 -5.47
C ALA A 109 22.03 -1.58 -4.48
N THR A 110 22.69 -2.73 -4.35
CA THR A 110 23.80 -2.89 -3.39
C THR A 110 25.03 -2.06 -3.74
N ASP A 111 25.26 -1.74 -5.02
CA ASP A 111 26.29 -0.78 -5.47
C ASP A 111 26.08 0.64 -4.90
N ARG A 112 24.86 0.97 -4.45
CA ARG A 112 24.51 2.23 -3.76
C ARG A 112 24.43 2.08 -2.24
N GLY A 113 24.84 0.93 -1.71
CA GLY A 113 24.89 0.68 -0.27
C GLY A 113 23.55 0.30 0.35
N PHE A 114 22.52 0.01 -0.45
CA PHE A 114 21.23 -0.44 0.08
C PHE A 114 21.34 -1.80 0.77
N TYR A 115 20.59 -1.96 1.85
CA TYR A 115 20.20 -3.27 2.37
C TYR A 115 19.07 -3.83 1.52
N ILE A 116 19.09 -5.13 1.26
CA ILE A 116 18.14 -5.78 0.35
C ILE A 116 17.40 -6.91 1.05
N ILE A 117 16.09 -6.99 0.81
CA ILE A 117 15.29 -8.18 1.09
C ILE A 117 14.75 -8.69 -0.23
N VAL A 118 15.02 -9.94 -0.60
CA VAL A 118 14.44 -10.58 -1.78
C VAL A 118 13.62 -11.80 -1.35
N ASN A 119 12.52 -12.08 -2.04
CA ASN A 119 11.59 -13.14 -1.64
C ASN A 119 11.04 -13.98 -2.79
N ALA A 120 10.20 -14.95 -2.43
CA ALA A 120 9.20 -15.52 -3.33
C ALA A 120 7.85 -14.83 -3.08
N HIS A 121 7.31 -14.14 -4.08
CA HIS A 121 6.21 -13.18 -3.90
C HIS A 121 4.84 -13.81 -4.16
N HIS A 122 4.32 -13.75 -5.39
CA HIS A 122 2.99 -14.32 -5.71
C HIS A 122 2.99 -15.85 -5.83
N ASP A 123 4.16 -16.49 -5.68
CA ASP A 123 4.29 -17.94 -5.55
C ASP A 123 3.37 -18.51 -4.45
N SER A 124 3.10 -17.73 -3.40
CA SER A 124 2.19 -18.08 -2.29
C SER A 124 0.75 -18.33 -2.73
N ALA A 125 0.26 -17.61 -3.74
CA ALA A 125 -1.07 -17.80 -4.32
C ALA A 125 -1.08 -18.68 -5.57
N LEU A 126 0.06 -18.76 -6.28
CA LEU A 126 0.15 -19.47 -7.57
C LEU A 126 0.36 -20.97 -7.42
N TRP A 127 1.21 -21.41 -6.49
CA TRP A 127 1.51 -22.84 -6.33
C TRP A 127 1.84 -23.27 -4.90
N ALA A 128 2.18 -22.34 -4.01
CA ALA A 128 2.52 -22.64 -2.61
C ALA A 128 1.38 -22.39 -1.61
N ASP A 129 0.13 -22.26 -2.09
CA ASP A 129 -1.04 -22.10 -1.23
C ASP A 129 -1.41 -23.43 -0.55
N VAL A 130 -1.05 -23.56 0.72
CA VAL A 130 -1.30 -24.75 1.54
C VAL A 130 -2.78 -24.93 1.93
N THR A 131 -3.62 -23.92 1.66
CA THR A 131 -5.05 -23.93 2.02
C THR A 131 -5.94 -24.52 0.92
N VAL A 132 -5.38 -24.72 -0.28
CA VAL A 132 -6.12 -25.31 -1.41
C VAL A 132 -6.48 -26.77 -1.11
N SER A 133 -7.77 -27.09 -1.22
CA SER A 133 -8.26 -28.45 -1.01
C SER A 133 -7.62 -29.44 -1.98
N GLY A 134 -6.99 -30.49 -1.45
CA GLY A 134 -6.30 -31.50 -2.25
C GLY A 134 -4.95 -31.06 -2.82
N VAL A 135 -4.37 -29.96 -2.31
CA VAL A 135 -3.02 -29.51 -2.66
C VAL A 135 -2.01 -30.66 -2.52
N ASN A 136 -1.13 -30.79 -3.51
CA ASN A 136 -0.04 -31.76 -3.47
C ASN A 136 1.14 -31.20 -2.68
N LEU A 137 1.09 -31.32 -1.34
CA LEU A 137 2.13 -30.80 -0.45
C LEU A 137 3.53 -31.32 -0.79
N THR A 138 3.67 -32.59 -1.20
CA THR A 138 4.97 -33.13 -1.61
C THR A 138 5.56 -32.36 -2.80
N MET A 139 4.73 -32.00 -3.79
CA MET A 139 5.17 -31.18 -4.91
C MET A 139 5.54 -29.77 -4.46
N VAL A 140 4.73 -29.15 -3.58
CA VAL A 140 5.01 -27.81 -3.03
C VAL A 140 6.35 -27.81 -2.30
N GLU A 141 6.56 -28.74 -1.38
CA GLU A 141 7.80 -28.89 -0.64
C GLU A 141 9.03 -29.08 -1.54
N GLU A 142 8.93 -29.96 -2.55
CA GLU A 142 10.02 -30.22 -3.50
C GLU A 142 10.34 -28.99 -4.34
N LYS A 143 9.30 -28.33 -4.88
CA LYS A 143 9.45 -27.13 -5.69
C LYS A 143 10.01 -25.97 -4.87
N PHE A 144 9.61 -25.83 -3.60
CA PHE A 144 10.10 -24.81 -2.68
C PHE A 144 11.58 -25.02 -2.32
N TYR A 145 12.01 -26.27 -2.06
CA TYR A 145 13.42 -26.61 -1.90
C TYR A 145 14.22 -26.23 -3.16
N ARG A 146 13.74 -26.65 -4.34
CA ARG A 146 14.44 -26.42 -5.61
C ARG A 146 14.55 -24.95 -5.97
N LEU A 147 13.52 -24.15 -5.68
CA LEU A 147 13.56 -22.70 -5.83
C LEU A 147 14.71 -22.13 -5.01
N TRP A 148 14.67 -22.32 -3.70
CA TRP A 148 15.61 -21.67 -2.79
C TRP A 148 17.03 -22.21 -2.89
N TYR A 149 17.22 -23.47 -3.27
CA TYR A 149 18.55 -24.00 -3.56
C TYR A 149 19.19 -23.29 -4.76
N GLN A 150 18.44 -23.11 -5.86
CA GLN A 150 18.95 -22.43 -7.05
C GLN A 150 19.19 -20.94 -6.80
N VAL A 151 18.29 -20.28 -6.06
CA VAL A 151 18.47 -18.89 -5.62
C VAL A 151 19.71 -18.75 -4.74
N GLY A 152 19.90 -19.64 -3.76
CA GLY A 152 21.08 -19.63 -2.89
C GLY A 152 22.39 -19.92 -3.63
N VAL A 153 22.37 -20.71 -4.71
CA VAL A 153 23.55 -20.93 -5.56
C VAL A 153 23.90 -19.66 -6.35
N GLU A 154 22.91 -19.00 -6.94
CA GLU A 154 23.10 -17.78 -7.74
C GLU A 154 23.53 -16.59 -6.86
N LEU A 155 22.87 -16.41 -5.72
CA LEU A 155 23.03 -15.25 -4.85
C LEU A 155 24.02 -15.47 -3.70
N GLY A 156 24.59 -16.67 -3.54
CA GLY A 156 25.42 -17.01 -2.38
C GLY A 156 26.74 -16.24 -2.23
N CYS A 157 27.14 -15.48 -3.25
CA CYS A 157 28.30 -14.59 -3.19
C CYS A 157 27.96 -13.09 -3.10
N LYS A 158 26.68 -12.75 -2.90
CA LYS A 158 26.24 -11.37 -2.70
C LYS A 158 26.69 -10.84 -1.32
N LEU A 159 26.60 -9.52 -1.15
CA LEU A 159 26.99 -8.85 0.09
C LEU A 159 26.12 -9.31 1.27
N SER A 160 26.68 -9.25 2.48
CA SER A 160 25.98 -9.57 3.73
C SER A 160 24.79 -8.64 4.05
N THR A 161 24.57 -7.61 3.23
CA THR A 161 23.42 -6.70 3.27
C THR A 161 22.21 -7.24 2.50
N VAL A 162 22.34 -8.37 1.81
CA VAL A 162 21.24 -9.08 1.13
C VAL A 162 20.68 -10.14 2.07
N ALA A 163 19.37 -10.09 2.30
CA ALA A 163 18.60 -11.04 3.09
C ALA A 163 17.51 -11.72 2.25
N PHE A 164 17.13 -12.92 2.65
CA PHE A 164 16.10 -13.72 2.00
C PHE A 164 14.86 -13.83 2.89
N GLU A 165 13.70 -13.50 2.33
CA GLU A 165 12.38 -13.75 2.93
C GLU A 165 11.73 -14.95 2.21
N PRO A 166 11.33 -16.01 2.92
CA PRO A 166 11.01 -17.30 2.31
C PRO A 166 9.77 -17.27 1.38
N LEU A 167 8.71 -16.57 1.78
CA LEU A 167 7.44 -16.55 1.06
C LEU A 167 6.58 -15.36 1.51
N ASN A 168 6.08 -14.58 0.56
CA ASN A 168 5.19 -13.44 0.82
C ASN A 168 3.77 -13.90 1.15
N GLU A 169 3.15 -13.31 2.17
CA GLU A 169 1.73 -13.47 2.53
C GLU A 169 1.17 -14.91 2.38
N PRO A 170 1.82 -15.94 2.96
CA PRO A 170 1.35 -17.31 2.81
C PRO A 170 -0.06 -17.47 3.40
N PRO A 171 -1.05 -17.96 2.62
CA PRO A 171 -2.41 -18.14 3.13
C PRO A 171 -2.45 -19.15 4.28
N GLU A 172 -3.20 -18.84 5.34
CA GLU A 172 -3.34 -19.70 6.50
C GLU A 172 -4.71 -19.55 7.16
N THR A 173 -5.34 -20.68 7.53
CA THR A 173 -6.67 -20.68 8.16
C THR A 173 -6.82 -21.70 9.30
N THR A 174 -5.91 -22.67 9.41
CA THR A 174 -5.96 -23.76 10.40
C THR A 174 -4.57 -24.02 10.99
N SER A 175 -4.50 -24.69 12.14
CA SER A 175 -3.22 -25.10 12.74
C SER A 175 -2.38 -26.03 11.86
N ASP A 176 -3.04 -26.83 11.00
CA ASP A 176 -2.35 -27.73 10.07
C ASP A 176 -1.69 -26.92 8.94
N HIS A 177 -2.34 -25.85 8.48
CA HIS A 177 -1.73 -24.89 7.54
C HIS A 177 -0.49 -24.24 8.18
N ALA A 178 -0.57 -23.76 9.43
CA ALA A 178 0.60 -23.23 10.14
C ALA A 178 1.72 -24.26 10.31
N ALA A 179 1.40 -25.53 10.59
CA ALA A 179 2.40 -26.58 10.69
C ALA A 179 3.13 -26.81 9.35
N GLU A 180 2.40 -26.73 8.24
CA GLU A 180 2.98 -26.85 6.91
C GLU A 180 3.83 -25.64 6.51
N LEU A 181 3.39 -24.41 6.82
CA LEU A 181 4.21 -23.21 6.61
C LEU A 181 5.51 -23.26 7.41
N ASN A 182 5.47 -23.79 8.64
CA ASN A 182 6.68 -24.07 9.42
C ASN A 182 7.59 -25.10 8.74
N ARG A 183 7.01 -26.10 8.08
CA ARG A 183 7.78 -27.07 7.30
C ARG A 183 8.46 -26.40 6.11
N LEU A 184 7.75 -25.55 5.37
CA LEU A 184 8.33 -24.77 4.27
C LEU A 184 9.47 -23.86 4.74
N ASN A 185 9.33 -23.17 5.88
CA ASN A 185 10.42 -22.39 6.47
C ASN A 185 11.67 -23.25 6.76
N ASN A 186 11.50 -24.48 7.27
CA ASN A 186 12.62 -25.39 7.48
C ASN A 186 13.25 -25.86 6.15
N ILE A 187 12.44 -26.12 5.13
CA ILE A 187 12.90 -26.49 3.79
C ILE A 187 13.71 -25.36 3.16
N PHE A 188 13.25 -24.11 3.29
CA PHE A 188 13.98 -22.93 2.85
C PHE A 188 15.37 -22.87 3.51
N LEU A 189 15.43 -22.98 4.84
CA LEU A 189 16.70 -22.94 5.57
C LEU A 189 17.64 -24.07 5.16
N GLN A 190 17.09 -25.27 4.97
CA GLN A 190 17.84 -26.41 4.46
C GLN A 190 18.41 -26.11 3.07
N ALA A 191 17.59 -25.62 2.15
CA ALA A 191 18.00 -25.33 0.78
C ALA A 191 19.14 -24.31 0.72
N ILE A 192 19.06 -23.24 1.52
CA ILE A 192 20.13 -22.23 1.66
C ILE A 192 21.40 -22.81 2.29
N ASN A 193 21.26 -23.66 3.32
CA ASN A 193 22.42 -24.31 3.93
C ASN A 193 23.18 -25.22 2.96
N ASP A 194 22.45 -25.92 2.11
CA ASP A 194 23.01 -26.89 1.18
C ASP A 194 23.80 -26.21 0.05
N THR A 195 23.72 -24.87 -0.10
CA THR A 195 24.58 -24.06 -0.98
C THR A 195 25.89 -23.63 -0.32
N GLY A 196 26.03 -23.82 0.99
CA GLY A 196 27.23 -23.47 1.78
C GLY A 196 27.07 -22.27 2.71
N GLU A 197 25.86 -21.74 2.90
CA GLU A 197 25.56 -20.67 3.87
C GLU A 197 25.25 -21.22 5.29
N ASP A 198 25.51 -20.43 6.34
CA ASP A 198 25.39 -20.88 7.75
C ASP A 198 23.98 -20.62 8.34
N MET A 199 23.23 -21.68 8.65
CA MET A 199 21.89 -21.64 9.28
C MET A 199 21.83 -21.12 10.71
N SER A 200 22.94 -20.99 11.43
CA SER A 200 22.94 -20.76 12.88
C SER A 200 22.32 -19.43 13.33
N ARG A 201 21.87 -18.59 12.39
CA ARG A 201 21.36 -17.23 12.63
C ARG A 201 19.95 -16.95 12.10
N THR A 202 19.29 -17.88 11.40
CA THR A 202 18.08 -17.59 10.59
C THR A 202 16.90 -18.54 10.79
N GLY A 203 16.85 -19.32 11.88
CA GLY A 203 15.72 -20.21 12.14
C GLY A 203 14.72 -19.69 13.16
N GLN A 204 13.48 -19.36 12.74
CA GLN A 204 12.34 -19.25 13.65
C GLN A 204 11.06 -19.87 13.10
N TYR A 205 10.20 -20.25 14.06
CA TYR A 205 8.93 -20.91 13.83
C TYR A 205 7.82 -19.86 13.72
N PHE A 206 7.07 -19.92 12.63
CA PHE A 206 5.85 -19.16 12.45
C PHE A 206 4.77 -19.70 13.39
N GLN A 207 4.19 -18.84 14.22
CA GLN A 207 2.98 -19.13 14.97
C GLN A 207 1.87 -18.24 14.45
N ARG A 208 0.70 -18.83 14.17
CA ARG A 208 -0.48 -18.08 13.75
C ARG A 208 -0.74 -16.94 14.74
N PRO A 209 -0.81 -15.68 14.27
CA PRO A 209 -1.18 -14.55 15.12
C PRO A 209 -2.57 -14.75 15.73
N ASP A 210 -2.78 -14.28 16.97
CA ASP A 210 -4.11 -14.27 17.59
C ASP A 210 -5.08 -13.44 16.73
N SER A 211 -6.37 -13.80 16.74
CA SER A 211 -7.46 -13.00 16.16
C SER A 211 -7.55 -11.55 16.63
N THR A 212 -6.78 -11.15 17.66
CA THR A 212 -6.72 -9.78 18.16
C THR A 212 -6.00 -8.79 17.26
N TYR A 213 -5.16 -9.25 16.32
CA TYR A 213 -4.50 -8.34 15.37
C TYR A 213 -5.50 -7.80 14.36
N SER A 214 -5.57 -6.48 14.20
CA SER A 214 -6.43 -5.84 13.22
C SER A 214 -5.61 -5.19 12.11
N ASN A 215 -5.56 -5.80 10.93
CA ASN A 215 -5.07 -5.08 9.75
C ASN A 215 -6.04 -3.92 9.48
N PRO A 216 -5.59 -2.66 9.35
CA PRO A 216 -6.41 -1.57 8.83
C PRO A 216 -6.68 -1.76 7.32
N TYR A 217 -7.13 -2.94 6.90
CA TYR A 217 -7.44 -3.30 5.52
C TYR A 217 -8.39 -2.28 4.90
N ALA A 218 -9.34 -1.75 5.68
CA ALA A 218 -10.26 -0.72 5.21
C ALA A 218 -9.58 0.61 4.80
N LEU A 219 -8.37 0.89 5.32
CA LEU A 219 -7.54 2.05 4.95
C LEU A 219 -6.69 1.79 3.69
N GLN A 220 -6.32 0.53 3.46
CA GLN A 220 -5.50 0.09 2.32
C GLN A 220 -6.35 -0.23 1.08
N HIS A 221 -7.48 -0.91 1.29
CA HIS A 221 -8.27 -1.57 0.25
C HIS A 221 -9.80 -1.45 0.48
N GLY A 222 -10.25 -0.63 1.44
CA GLY A 222 -11.67 -0.51 1.76
C GLY A 222 -12.18 0.92 1.84
N THR A 223 -13.31 1.10 2.50
CA THR A 223 -14.11 2.34 2.44
C THR A 223 -13.70 3.40 3.46
N LYS A 224 -12.63 3.17 4.23
CA LYS A 224 -12.26 4.08 5.30
C LYS A 224 -11.42 5.21 4.71
N THR A 225 -12.03 6.38 4.62
CA THR A 225 -11.45 7.55 3.94
C THR A 225 -10.75 8.52 4.89
N ILE A 226 -10.80 8.28 6.21
CA ILE A 226 -10.15 9.12 7.22
C ILE A 226 -9.43 8.25 8.25
N TRP A 227 -8.35 8.76 8.85
CA TRP A 227 -7.60 8.07 9.90
C TRP A 227 -6.99 9.07 10.89
N GLY A 228 -6.92 8.69 12.17
CA GLY A 228 -6.22 9.45 13.20
C GLY A 228 -7.10 9.85 14.38
N SER A 229 -8.23 9.18 14.60
CA SER A 229 -8.91 9.27 15.89
C SER A 229 -8.07 8.62 16.98
N ASP A 230 -8.29 8.98 18.26
CA ASP A 230 -7.63 8.33 19.40
C ASP A 230 -7.80 6.80 19.38
N ALA A 231 -8.93 6.31 18.86
CA ALA A 231 -9.19 4.88 18.71
C ALA A 231 -8.33 4.24 17.61
N ASP A 232 -8.08 4.95 16.50
CA ASP A 232 -7.22 4.48 15.42
C ASP A 232 -5.77 4.36 15.89
N GLU A 233 -5.29 5.40 16.58
CA GLU A 233 -3.94 5.47 17.12
C GLU A 233 -3.71 4.40 18.20
N ALA A 234 -4.69 4.20 19.09
CA ALA A 234 -4.64 3.16 20.11
C ALA A 234 -4.66 1.75 19.50
N ALA A 235 -5.47 1.50 18.45
CA ALA A 235 -5.50 0.20 17.80
C ALA A 235 -4.14 -0.15 17.17
N LEU A 236 -3.54 0.78 16.42
CA LEU A 236 -2.23 0.57 15.82
C LEU A 236 -1.14 0.37 16.88
N GLU A 237 -1.16 1.14 17.97
CA GLU A 237 -0.21 0.93 19.06
C GLU A 237 -0.38 -0.43 19.75
N ILE A 238 -1.62 -0.91 19.93
CA ILE A 238 -1.90 -2.24 20.48
C ILE A 238 -1.25 -3.31 19.60
N ASP A 239 -1.43 -3.25 18.29
CA ASP A 239 -0.84 -4.22 17.35
C ASP A 239 0.70 -4.27 17.48
N PHE A 240 1.36 -3.11 17.50
CA PHE A 240 2.81 -3.03 17.70
C PHE A 240 3.24 -3.59 19.07
N SER A 241 2.49 -3.28 20.13
CA SER A 241 2.79 -3.77 21.48
C SER A 241 2.67 -5.29 21.57
N LEU A 242 1.67 -5.89 20.92
CA LEU A 242 1.47 -7.33 20.88
C LEU A 242 2.61 -8.03 20.13
N LEU A 243 3.05 -7.47 19.00
CA LEU A 243 4.22 -7.96 18.27
C LEU A 243 5.48 -7.91 19.14
N GLN A 244 5.76 -6.78 19.78
CA GLN A 244 6.95 -6.64 20.63
C GLN A 244 6.94 -7.62 21.80
N ASN A 245 5.78 -7.87 22.41
CA ASN A 245 5.63 -8.79 23.53
C ASN A 245 5.82 -10.26 23.12
N ASN A 246 5.47 -10.62 21.88
CA ASN A 246 5.67 -11.97 21.36
C ASN A 246 7.10 -12.20 20.82
N PHE A 247 7.78 -11.13 20.39
CA PHE A 247 9.10 -11.17 19.76
C PHE A 247 10.13 -10.32 20.53
N THR A 248 10.37 -10.65 21.80
CA THR A 248 11.18 -9.82 22.72
C THR A 248 12.67 -9.77 22.40
N ASP A 249 13.24 -10.88 21.93
CA ASP A 249 14.66 -11.01 21.55
C ASP A 249 14.86 -11.12 20.02
N ILE A 250 13.82 -10.77 19.27
CA ILE A 250 13.69 -11.07 17.85
C ILE A 250 13.34 -9.77 17.16
N SER A 251 14.18 -9.36 16.22
CA SER A 251 13.92 -8.13 15.50
C SER A 251 12.78 -8.31 14.50
N VAL A 252 11.92 -7.29 14.41
CA VAL A 252 10.71 -7.31 13.59
C VAL A 252 10.84 -6.32 12.44
N VAL A 253 10.40 -6.74 11.26
CA VAL A 253 10.30 -5.90 10.06
C VAL A 253 8.84 -5.87 9.62
N VAL A 254 8.26 -4.68 9.49
CA VAL A 254 6.99 -4.47 8.78
C VAL A 254 7.34 -4.26 7.32
N VAL A 255 7.36 -5.35 6.56
CA VAL A 255 7.90 -5.41 5.19
C VAL A 255 7.00 -4.75 4.14
N GLU A 256 5.72 -4.58 4.44
CA GLU A 256 4.76 -3.89 3.58
C GLU A 256 3.75 -3.12 4.43
N TRP A 257 3.54 -1.85 4.10
CA TRP A 257 2.50 -1.01 4.67
C TRP A 257 2.27 0.21 3.76
N LEU A 258 1.03 0.68 3.72
CA LEU A 258 0.63 1.92 3.04
C LEU A 258 -0.72 2.39 3.56
N ALA A 259 -1.11 3.61 3.20
CA ALA A 259 -2.50 4.08 3.21
C ALA A 259 -2.82 4.47 1.77
N SER A 260 -3.97 4.04 1.26
CA SER A 260 -4.30 4.30 -0.14
C SER A 260 -4.44 5.81 -0.36
N SER A 261 -3.55 6.40 -1.16
CA SER A 261 -3.63 7.83 -1.52
C SER A 261 -4.84 8.16 -2.39
N VAL A 262 -5.45 7.14 -2.98
CA VAL A 262 -6.68 7.19 -3.77
C VAL A 262 -7.91 7.24 -2.85
N MET A 263 -7.94 6.37 -1.83
CA MET A 263 -9.13 6.19 -0.98
C MET A 263 -9.10 7.00 0.31
N THR A 264 -7.92 7.21 0.89
CA THR A 264 -7.75 7.91 2.16
C THR A 264 -7.50 9.38 1.91
N GLU A 265 -8.16 10.24 2.69
CA GLU A 265 -7.92 11.67 2.66
C GLU A 265 -6.47 11.98 3.00
N THR A 266 -5.95 13.02 2.38
CA THR A 266 -4.52 13.31 2.43
C THR A 266 -3.98 13.54 3.84
N ALA A 267 -4.72 14.26 4.69
CA ALA A 267 -4.33 14.46 6.08
C ALA A 267 -4.32 13.14 6.89
N GLY A 268 -5.27 12.24 6.60
CA GLY A 268 -5.32 10.90 7.18
C GLY A 268 -4.11 10.05 6.80
N CYS A 269 -3.69 10.07 5.52
CA CYS A 269 -2.48 9.37 5.07
C CYS A 269 -1.24 9.87 5.82
N TRP A 270 -1.06 11.19 5.91
CA TRP A 270 0.08 11.78 6.62
C TRP A 270 0.14 11.38 8.08
N ARG A 271 -1.00 11.48 8.76
CA ARG A 271 -1.08 11.15 10.17
C ARG A 271 -0.80 9.67 10.39
N TYR A 272 -1.31 8.79 9.52
CA TYR A 272 -0.99 7.36 9.55
C TYR A 272 0.50 7.11 9.34
N TYR A 273 1.12 7.76 8.35
CA TYR A 273 2.54 7.58 8.03
C TYR A 273 3.47 8.06 9.15
N ASP A 274 3.20 9.24 9.70
CA ASP A 274 3.91 9.77 10.86
C ASP A 274 3.74 8.86 12.09
N TYR A 275 2.49 8.49 12.41
CA TYR A 275 2.22 7.69 13.60
C TYR A 275 2.81 6.29 13.51
N LEU A 276 2.65 5.59 12.38
CA LEU A 276 3.23 4.26 12.17
C LEU A 276 4.75 4.31 12.26
N SER A 277 5.39 5.31 11.64
CA SER A 277 6.85 5.48 11.70
C SER A 277 7.33 5.73 13.14
N ARG A 278 6.59 6.52 13.92
CA ARG A 278 6.88 6.74 15.35
C ARG A 278 6.65 5.48 16.20
N MET A 279 5.63 4.68 15.90
CA MET A 279 5.43 3.40 16.58
C MET A 279 6.55 2.42 16.25
N ALA A 280 6.95 2.33 14.98
CA ALA A 280 8.10 1.52 14.58
C ALA A 280 9.38 1.93 15.31
N ALA A 281 9.67 3.23 15.38
CA ALA A 281 10.80 3.72 16.16
C ALA A 281 10.67 3.40 17.66
N LYS A 282 9.47 3.57 18.25
CA LYS A 282 9.20 3.28 19.66
C LYS A 282 9.43 1.81 20.02
N TYR A 283 9.03 0.89 19.14
CA TYR A 283 9.13 -0.55 19.34
C TYR A 283 10.36 -1.17 18.66
N ASN A 284 11.27 -0.35 18.10
CA ASN A 284 12.48 -0.80 17.41
C ASN A 284 12.20 -1.79 16.25
N PHE A 285 11.15 -1.51 15.48
CA PHE A 285 10.81 -2.24 14.27
C PHE A 285 11.37 -1.52 13.05
N ALA A 286 11.85 -2.31 12.08
CA ALA A 286 12.10 -1.78 10.74
C ALA A 286 10.79 -1.73 9.95
N THR A 287 10.71 -0.82 8.98
CA THR A 287 9.54 -0.57 8.14
C THR A 287 9.96 -0.37 6.69
N ILE A 288 9.22 -0.99 5.78
CA ILE A 288 9.45 -0.90 4.35
C ILE A 288 8.09 -0.55 3.69
N ILE A 289 7.99 0.66 3.13
CA ILE A 289 6.73 1.14 2.55
C ILE A 289 6.45 0.42 1.23
N TRP A 290 5.18 0.09 0.96
CA TRP A 290 4.79 -0.49 -0.33
C TRP A 290 4.57 0.60 -1.39
N ASP A 291 5.12 0.40 -2.58
CA ASP A 291 4.96 1.26 -3.74
C ASP A 291 4.71 0.39 -4.99
N SER A 292 3.46 0.32 -5.41
CA SER A 292 3.03 -0.48 -6.56
C SER A 292 3.45 0.10 -7.90
N ASP A 293 3.79 1.39 -7.96
CA ASP A 293 4.11 2.01 -9.25
C ASP A 293 5.59 1.82 -9.59
N ALA A 294 6.43 1.37 -8.63
CA ALA A 294 7.91 1.26 -8.75
C ALA A 294 8.59 2.49 -9.37
N ASN A 295 7.88 3.61 -9.42
CA ASN A 295 8.22 4.81 -10.16
C ASN A 295 8.30 5.93 -9.15
N LEU A 296 9.34 5.89 -8.31
CA LEU A 296 9.83 7.09 -7.66
C LEU A 296 10.36 8.01 -8.75
N ASP A 297 9.49 8.86 -9.29
CA ASP A 297 9.87 9.88 -10.25
C ASP A 297 10.65 10.98 -9.51
N SER A 298 11.97 10.87 -9.45
CA SER A 298 12.83 11.90 -8.86
C SER A 298 12.81 13.23 -9.62
N SER A 299 12.28 13.25 -10.85
CA SER A 299 12.05 14.50 -11.58
C SER A 299 10.85 15.26 -11.01
N THR A 300 9.95 14.58 -10.29
CA THR A 300 9.01 15.23 -9.36
C THR A 300 9.77 15.71 -8.14
N THR A 301 10.44 16.86 -8.30
CA THR A 301 11.12 17.57 -7.21
C THR A 301 10.19 17.98 -6.07
N ASN A 302 8.87 17.86 -6.28
CA ASN A 302 7.86 18.04 -5.25
C ASN A 302 6.70 17.05 -5.45
N GLN A 303 6.46 16.18 -4.47
CA GLN A 303 5.16 15.55 -4.28
C GLN A 303 4.41 16.35 -3.20
N PHE A 304 3.34 17.04 -3.62
CA PHE A 304 2.49 17.78 -2.70
C PHE A 304 1.21 17.00 -2.47
N THR A 305 1.08 16.54 -1.25
CA THR A 305 -0.15 16.22 -0.56
C THR A 305 -0.55 17.48 0.24
N TRP A 306 -1.82 17.81 0.46
CA TRP A 306 -2.22 19.06 1.12
C TRP A 306 -3.38 18.86 2.12
N ALA A 307 -3.41 19.70 3.16
CA ALA A 307 -4.62 19.97 3.93
C ALA A 307 -5.42 21.09 3.27
N TYR A 308 -6.65 21.38 3.74
CA TYR A 308 -7.53 22.34 3.06
C TYR A 308 -8.17 23.35 4.00
N ILE A 309 -8.33 24.58 3.53
CA ILE A 309 -9.16 25.64 4.10
C ILE A 309 -10.32 25.87 3.13
N PHE A 310 -11.55 25.59 3.58
CA PHE A 310 -12.72 25.62 2.71
C PHE A 310 -13.63 26.82 2.97
N ASN A 311 -14.07 27.49 1.89
CA ASN A 311 -15.20 28.41 1.94
C ASN A 311 -16.18 28.15 0.79
N LYS A 312 -17.48 28.07 1.11
CA LYS A 312 -18.51 27.84 0.09
C LYS A 312 -18.80 29.13 -0.67
N VAL A 313 -19.00 29.04 -1.99
CA VAL A 313 -19.45 30.17 -2.81
C VAL A 313 -20.72 30.78 -2.22
N GLY A 314 -20.74 32.11 -2.10
CA GLY A 314 -21.86 32.86 -1.54
C GLY A 314 -21.91 32.94 -0.01
N ASN A 315 -21.09 32.17 0.72
CA ASN A 315 -20.97 32.32 2.17
C ASN A 315 -20.07 33.50 2.54
N ASN A 316 -20.37 34.12 3.68
CA ASN A 316 -19.46 35.08 4.29
C ASN A 316 -18.17 34.39 4.71
N VAL A 317 -17.03 34.96 4.35
CA VAL A 317 -15.72 34.51 4.83
C VAL A 317 -15.65 34.72 6.34
N GLN A 318 -15.25 33.70 7.07
CA GLN A 318 -15.05 33.72 8.52
C GLN A 318 -13.59 33.39 8.85
N ASP A 319 -13.21 33.56 10.11
CA ASP A 319 -11.97 32.99 10.64
C ASP A 319 -12.01 31.47 10.47
N TYR A 320 -10.86 30.87 10.15
CA TYR A 320 -10.76 29.44 9.90
C TYR A 320 -9.71 28.80 10.77
N ASP A 321 -10.15 27.91 11.66
CA ASP A 321 -9.33 27.14 12.57
C ASP A 321 -8.79 25.88 11.87
N LEU A 322 -7.46 25.75 11.79
CA LEU A 322 -6.78 24.57 11.29
C LEU A 322 -6.03 23.86 12.43
N PRO A 323 -6.60 22.79 13.02
CA PRO A 323 -6.03 22.13 14.18
C PRO A 323 -4.77 21.34 13.81
N PHE A 324 -3.74 21.40 14.66
CA PHE A 324 -2.52 20.59 14.51
C PHE A 324 -2.20 19.77 15.76
N VAL A 325 -1.69 18.57 15.53
CA VAL A 325 -1.00 17.77 16.53
C VAL A 325 0.50 18.03 16.35
N LEU A 326 1.08 18.88 17.20
CA LEU A 326 2.45 19.35 17.00
C LEU A 326 3.53 18.30 17.36
N ASN A 327 3.18 17.24 18.09
CA ASN A 327 4.11 16.17 18.49
C ASN A 327 5.43 16.67 19.10
N GLY A 328 5.36 17.73 19.91
CA GLY A 328 6.53 18.34 20.56
C GLY A 328 7.28 19.37 19.70
N ASN A 329 6.88 19.57 18.45
CA ASN A 329 7.35 20.69 17.62
C ASN A 329 6.62 21.99 17.96
N SER A 330 7.13 23.09 17.43
CA SER A 330 6.43 24.39 17.38
C SER A 330 6.32 24.85 15.94
N VAL A 331 5.27 25.61 15.60
CA VAL A 331 5.20 26.31 14.31
C VAL A 331 6.34 27.33 14.25
N SER A 332 7.17 27.27 13.21
CA SER A 332 8.27 28.21 13.00
C SER A 332 7.92 29.29 11.99
N GLU A 333 7.08 28.96 11.02
CA GLU A 333 6.66 29.88 9.97
C GLU A 333 5.32 29.45 9.38
N VAL A 334 4.48 30.44 9.04
CA VAL A 334 3.35 30.26 8.13
C VAL A 334 3.62 31.19 6.95
N ALA A 335 3.79 30.65 5.74
CA ALA A 335 4.23 31.40 4.59
C ALA A 335 3.35 31.18 3.37
N TYR A 336 3.31 32.23 2.54
CA TYR A 336 2.82 32.20 1.18
C TYR A 336 3.99 32.43 0.21
N GLY A 337 4.35 31.40 -0.57
CA GLY A 337 5.55 31.43 -1.41
C GLY A 337 6.79 31.75 -0.55
N TYR A 338 7.42 32.90 -0.79
CA TYR A 338 8.57 33.40 -0.01
C TYR A 338 8.21 34.44 1.06
N SER A 339 6.92 34.69 1.31
CA SER A 339 6.45 35.74 2.23
C SER A 339 5.79 35.14 3.47
N THR A 340 6.37 35.43 4.63
CA THR A 340 5.79 35.05 5.93
C THR A 340 4.51 35.84 6.22
N LEU A 341 3.49 35.17 6.73
CA LEU A 341 2.25 35.79 7.22
C LEU A 341 2.51 36.52 8.54
N VAL A 342 1.85 37.65 8.74
CA VAL A 342 1.98 38.47 9.94
C VAL A 342 1.12 37.89 11.08
N GLU A 343 1.79 37.30 12.07
CA GLU A 343 1.16 36.79 13.28
C GLU A 343 0.34 37.87 14.02
N GLY A 344 -0.83 37.49 14.53
CA GLY A 344 -1.78 38.36 15.23
C GLY A 344 -2.65 39.21 14.30
N THR A 345 -2.43 39.19 12.98
CA THR A 345 -3.27 39.92 12.01
C THR A 345 -3.73 39.06 10.84
N GLN A 346 -2.86 38.21 10.29
CA GLN A 346 -3.19 37.33 9.17
C GLN A 346 -3.44 35.90 9.65
N SER A 347 -2.57 35.41 10.54
CA SER A 347 -2.73 34.15 11.25
C SER A 347 -2.52 34.33 12.76
N TYR A 348 -3.04 33.43 13.56
CA TYR A 348 -2.81 33.39 15.01
C TYR A 348 -2.66 31.95 15.51
N LEU A 349 -1.84 31.78 16.53
CA LEU A 349 -1.56 30.49 17.17
C LEU A 349 -2.19 30.46 18.57
N GLU A 350 -3.09 29.52 18.81
CA GLU A 350 -3.72 29.32 20.12
C GLU A 350 -3.92 27.83 20.38
N ASP A 351 -3.47 27.31 21.53
CA ASP A 351 -3.69 25.93 21.99
C ASP A 351 -3.46 24.82 20.91
N ASN A 352 -2.38 24.97 20.12
CA ASN A 352 -1.97 24.11 18.99
C ASN A 352 -2.81 24.24 17.69
N ASN A 353 -3.70 25.21 17.64
CA ASN A 353 -4.49 25.53 16.46
C ASN A 353 -3.86 26.71 15.72
N ILE A 354 -3.87 26.66 14.39
CA ILE A 354 -3.47 27.77 13.53
C ILE A 354 -4.74 28.34 12.93
N THR A 355 -5.08 29.56 13.32
CA THR A 355 -6.27 30.20 12.78
C THR A 355 -5.89 31.25 11.76
N PHE A 356 -6.60 31.24 10.64
CA PHE A 356 -6.46 32.22 9.57
C PHE A 356 -7.61 33.23 9.67
N SER A 357 -7.27 34.52 9.73
CA SER A 357 -8.30 35.56 9.89
C SER A 357 -9.20 35.67 8.66
N ALA A 358 -10.48 35.97 8.88
CA ALA A 358 -11.45 36.26 7.83
C ALA A 358 -10.96 37.39 6.92
N SER A 359 -10.32 38.41 7.49
CA SER A 359 -9.74 39.53 6.74
C SER A 359 -8.67 39.09 5.75
N TYR A 360 -7.79 38.17 6.16
CA TYR A 360 -6.78 37.60 5.29
C TYR A 360 -7.41 36.68 4.24
N LEU A 361 -8.30 35.78 4.64
CA LEU A 361 -8.95 34.84 3.72
C LEU A 361 -9.84 35.55 2.68
N SER A 362 -10.42 36.70 3.03
CA SER A 362 -11.26 37.49 2.13
C SER A 362 -10.51 38.03 0.92
N SER A 363 -9.17 38.09 0.92
CA SER A 363 -8.42 38.48 -0.28
C SER A 363 -8.38 37.40 -1.35
N TYR A 364 -8.70 36.15 -1.01
CA TYR A 364 -8.67 35.01 -1.92
C TYR A 364 -10.06 34.62 -2.42
N PHE A 365 -11.05 34.60 -1.52
CA PHE A 365 -12.38 34.10 -1.85
C PHE A 365 -13.20 35.06 -2.72
N SER A 366 -13.76 34.53 -3.79
CA SER A 366 -14.71 35.19 -4.71
C SER A 366 -16.17 34.85 -4.33
N SER A 367 -17.14 35.68 -4.67
CA SER A 367 -18.54 35.33 -4.44
C SER A 367 -19.18 34.51 -5.57
N THR A 368 -18.46 34.21 -6.66
CA THR A 368 -19.10 33.74 -7.91
C THR A 368 -18.46 32.52 -8.59
N SER A 369 -17.29 32.06 -8.16
CA SER A 369 -16.55 30.98 -8.84
C SER A 369 -15.90 30.04 -7.84
N THR A 370 -15.76 28.77 -8.21
CA THR A 370 -15.04 27.75 -7.45
C THR A 370 -13.64 27.55 -8.02
N ASP A 371 -12.63 27.41 -7.15
CA ASP A 371 -11.25 27.10 -7.57
C ASP A 371 -10.41 26.63 -6.37
N ILE A 372 -9.27 26.01 -6.67
CA ILE A 372 -8.15 25.90 -5.72
C ILE A 372 -7.35 27.19 -5.86
N LEU A 373 -7.52 28.09 -4.89
CA LEU A 373 -7.12 29.48 -5.03
C LEU A 373 -5.65 29.71 -4.70
N GLU A 374 -5.14 29.03 -3.66
CA GLU A 374 -3.79 29.28 -3.17
C GLU A 374 -3.26 28.12 -2.32
N THR A 375 -1.94 28.02 -2.14
CA THR A 375 -1.27 27.12 -1.19
C THR A 375 -0.43 27.90 -0.18
N ILE A 376 -0.70 27.68 1.10
CA ILE A 376 0.06 28.16 2.26
C ILE A 376 1.00 27.05 2.71
N THR A 377 2.23 27.36 3.05
CA THR A 377 3.18 26.42 3.64
C THR A 377 3.33 26.70 5.13
N ILE A 378 3.19 25.64 5.94
CA ILE A 378 3.37 25.70 7.39
C ILE A 378 4.65 24.94 7.72
N SER A 379 5.63 25.66 8.25
CA SER A 379 6.92 25.11 8.67
C SER A 379 6.97 24.99 10.18
N PHE A 380 7.71 23.99 10.66
CA PHE A 380 7.84 23.67 12.07
C PHE A 380 9.31 23.71 12.50
N SER A 381 9.54 23.72 13.81
CA SER A 381 10.89 23.65 14.41
C SER A 381 11.72 22.46 13.93
N ALA A 382 11.07 21.37 13.56
CA ALA A 382 11.64 20.20 12.92
C ALA A 382 10.54 19.42 12.17
N GLY A 383 10.94 18.50 11.30
CA GLY A 383 10.02 17.70 10.47
C GLY A 383 9.64 18.36 9.15
N ALA A 384 8.71 17.75 8.43
CA ALA A 384 8.27 18.21 7.12
C ALA A 384 7.39 19.46 7.22
N ALA A 385 7.54 20.38 6.26
CA ALA A 385 6.58 21.46 6.08
C ALA A 385 5.28 20.93 5.48
N ILE A 386 4.14 21.50 5.89
CA ILE A 386 2.82 21.06 5.47
C ILE A 386 2.21 22.13 4.53
N PRO A 387 1.93 21.80 3.26
CA PRO A 387 1.16 22.67 2.40
C PRO A 387 -0.34 22.56 2.70
N VAL A 388 -1.03 23.69 2.65
CA VAL A 388 -2.45 23.86 2.93
C VAL A 388 -3.10 24.65 1.79
N GLN A 389 -4.07 24.05 1.11
CA GLN A 389 -4.77 24.69 0.01
C GLN A 389 -5.99 25.49 0.48
N ILE A 390 -6.10 26.73 0.02
CA ILE A 390 -7.33 27.52 0.13
C ILE A 390 -8.24 27.12 -1.02
N VAL A 391 -9.41 26.56 -0.70
CA VAL A 391 -10.35 26.04 -1.69
C VAL A 391 -11.69 26.74 -1.57
N GLN A 392 -12.09 27.37 -2.67
CA GLN A 392 -13.45 27.85 -2.85
C GLN A 392 -14.28 26.79 -3.53
N TRP A 393 -15.34 26.35 -2.87
CA TRP A 393 -16.12 25.20 -3.32
C TRP A 393 -17.62 25.48 -3.41
N ASP A 394 -18.32 24.65 -4.16
CA ASP A 394 -19.79 24.53 -4.16
C ASP A 394 -20.17 23.06 -4.38
N THR A 395 -21.45 22.72 -4.25
CA THR A 395 -21.93 21.36 -4.47
C THR A 395 -21.56 20.89 -5.90
N PRO A 396 -20.99 19.68 -6.07
CA PRO A 396 -20.65 19.15 -7.38
C PRO A 396 -21.90 18.94 -8.24
N VAL A 397 -21.74 19.01 -9.56
CA VAL A 397 -22.84 18.86 -10.52
C VAL A 397 -22.55 17.76 -11.51
N ILE A 398 -23.48 16.81 -11.63
CA ILE A 398 -23.43 15.77 -12.66
C ILE A 398 -24.26 16.23 -13.86
N THR A 399 -23.64 16.23 -15.04
CA THR A 399 -24.28 16.74 -16.28
C THR A 399 -25.27 15.74 -16.87
N THR A 400 -25.03 14.45 -16.68
CA THR A 400 -25.93 13.35 -17.05
C THR A 400 -26.16 12.47 -15.84
N SER A 401 -27.31 12.60 -15.18
CA SER A 401 -27.58 11.98 -13.87
C SER A 401 -27.95 10.50 -13.91
N SER A 402 -27.99 9.87 -15.09
CA SER A 402 -28.32 8.46 -15.21
C SER A 402 -27.80 7.80 -16.48
N ALA A 403 -27.56 6.49 -16.43
CA ALA A 403 -27.31 5.64 -17.59
C ALA A 403 -27.98 4.27 -17.44
N GLN A 404 -28.12 3.56 -18.56
CA GLN A 404 -28.52 2.15 -18.53
C GLN A 404 -27.34 1.31 -18.06
N ALA A 405 -27.56 0.39 -17.12
CA ALA A 405 -26.55 -0.56 -16.70
C ALA A 405 -26.29 -1.58 -17.80
N ILE A 406 -25.03 -1.73 -18.18
CA ILE A 406 -24.58 -2.73 -19.14
C ILE A 406 -23.63 -3.67 -18.39
N SER A 407 -24.07 -4.92 -18.16
CA SER A 407 -23.28 -5.91 -17.44
C SER A 407 -21.89 -6.07 -18.05
N GLY A 408 -20.85 -5.98 -17.21
CA GLY A 408 -19.45 -6.11 -17.62
C GLY A 408 -18.88 -4.89 -18.35
N SER A 409 -19.61 -3.79 -18.49
CA SER A 409 -19.14 -2.56 -19.15
C SER A 409 -19.05 -1.40 -18.17
N ASP A 410 -17.93 -0.69 -18.25
CA ASP A 410 -17.70 0.52 -17.47
C ASP A 410 -18.64 1.64 -17.90
N THR A 411 -19.07 2.45 -16.92
CA THR A 411 -19.88 3.66 -17.16
C THR A 411 -19.17 4.87 -16.61
N ALA A 412 -18.76 5.78 -17.50
CA ALA A 412 -18.15 7.05 -17.11
C ALA A 412 -19.21 8.06 -16.64
N VAL A 413 -18.99 8.68 -15.49
CA VAL A 413 -19.83 9.74 -14.92
C VAL A 413 -19.15 11.10 -15.11
N SER A 414 -19.77 11.98 -15.90
CA SER A 414 -19.28 13.34 -16.08
C SER A 414 -19.72 14.24 -14.92
N ILE A 415 -18.74 14.73 -14.15
CA ILE A 415 -18.95 15.59 -12.99
C ILE A 415 -18.19 16.91 -13.13
N ILE A 416 -18.84 18.00 -12.73
CA ILE A 416 -18.24 19.29 -12.46
C ILE A 416 -18.02 19.33 -10.96
N TRP A 417 -16.75 19.26 -10.53
CA TRP A 417 -16.40 19.02 -9.13
C TRP A 417 -16.69 20.19 -8.19
N ASN A 418 -16.63 21.44 -8.69
CA ASN A 418 -16.82 22.63 -7.87
C ASN A 418 -15.96 22.62 -6.57
N GLY A 419 -14.69 22.19 -6.67
CA GLY A 419 -13.81 22.00 -5.51
C GLY A 419 -12.56 21.19 -5.86
N VAL A 420 -12.17 20.26 -4.97
CA VAL A 420 -10.89 19.51 -4.96
C VAL A 420 -10.66 18.58 -6.17
N GLY A 421 -11.65 18.40 -7.05
CA GLY A 421 -11.45 17.66 -8.30
C GLY A 421 -11.48 16.13 -8.18
N ARG A 422 -11.90 15.59 -7.04
CA ARG A 422 -11.98 14.13 -6.79
C ARG A 422 -13.08 13.81 -5.75
N PRO A 423 -13.60 12.56 -5.73
CA PRO A 423 -14.57 12.16 -4.71
C PRO A 423 -13.87 11.96 -3.36
N ALA A 424 -14.63 12.12 -2.28
CA ALA A 424 -14.25 11.67 -0.96
C ALA A 424 -14.64 10.20 -0.77
N THR A 425 -15.86 9.81 -1.17
CA THR A 425 -16.32 8.42 -1.20
C THR A 425 -17.49 8.28 -2.18
N VAL A 426 -17.81 7.04 -2.57
CA VAL A 426 -18.96 6.73 -3.43
C VAL A 426 -19.80 5.62 -2.80
N GLY A 427 -21.00 5.96 -2.34
CA GLY A 427 -21.98 4.99 -1.84
C GLY A 427 -22.90 4.50 -2.96
N ALA A 428 -23.21 3.19 -3.01
CA ALA A 428 -24.10 2.60 -4.00
C ALA A 428 -25.36 2.02 -3.35
N TYR A 429 -26.51 2.65 -3.59
CA TYR A 429 -27.78 2.37 -2.92
C TYR A 429 -28.84 1.91 -3.92
N LYS A 430 -29.40 0.73 -3.70
CA LYS A 430 -30.58 0.26 -4.45
C LYS A 430 -31.80 1.10 -4.11
N SER A 431 -32.84 0.99 -4.93
CA SER A 431 -34.09 1.73 -4.75
C SER A 431 -34.81 1.48 -3.41
N ASP A 432 -34.53 0.36 -2.74
CA ASP A 432 -35.02 0.02 -1.40
C ASP A 432 -34.18 0.62 -0.25
N GLY A 433 -33.13 1.37 -0.58
CA GLY A 433 -32.21 2.00 0.36
C GLY A 433 -31.08 1.09 0.87
N SER A 434 -31.04 -0.18 0.45
CA SER A 434 -29.96 -1.10 0.82
C SER A 434 -28.79 -1.04 -0.17
N TYR A 435 -27.61 -1.47 0.27
CA TYR A 435 -26.37 -1.37 -0.51
C TYR A 435 -26.34 -2.38 -1.66
N LEU A 436 -25.66 -2.01 -2.74
CA LEU A 436 -25.56 -2.84 -3.94
C LEU A 436 -24.74 -4.11 -3.72
N VAL A 437 -23.55 -4.02 -3.11
CA VAL A 437 -22.59 -5.13 -3.00
C VAL A 437 -22.20 -5.43 -1.56
N ASP A 438 -22.07 -4.40 -0.70
CA ASP A 438 -21.52 -4.55 0.65
C ASP A 438 -22.43 -4.01 1.76
N GLY A 439 -22.89 -4.91 2.62
CA GLY A 439 -23.70 -4.58 3.80
C GLY A 439 -22.89 -4.31 5.07
N TRP A 440 -21.55 -4.33 5.06
CA TRP A 440 -20.75 -4.08 6.26
C TRP A 440 -20.47 -2.58 6.49
N THR A 441 -20.49 -1.78 5.43
CA THR A 441 -20.28 -0.31 5.51
C THR A 441 -21.35 0.39 6.37
N ILE A 442 -22.49 -0.27 6.62
CA ILE A 442 -23.58 0.21 7.51
C ILE A 442 -23.13 0.46 8.95
N TYR A 443 -22.04 -0.19 9.37
CA TYR A 443 -21.48 -0.05 10.71
C TYR A 443 -20.52 1.14 10.82
N LEU A 444 -20.18 1.79 9.71
CA LEU A 444 -19.41 3.04 9.67
C LEU A 444 -20.35 4.26 9.79
N ARG A 445 -19.82 5.40 10.27
CA ARG A 445 -20.62 6.63 10.40
C ARG A 445 -21.13 7.08 9.01
N PRO A 446 -22.21 7.87 8.90
CA PRO A 446 -22.76 8.27 7.59
C PRO A 446 -21.73 8.93 6.65
N LEU A 447 -20.77 9.68 7.21
CA LEU A 447 -19.61 10.23 6.49
C LEU A 447 -18.45 9.22 6.40
N GLU A 448 -18.66 7.92 6.39
CA GLU A 448 -17.61 6.90 6.25
C GLU A 448 -18.10 5.75 5.34
N GLN A 449 -19.27 5.92 4.73
CA GLN A 449 -19.96 4.91 3.91
C GLN A 449 -19.68 5.12 2.42
N GLY A 450 -19.23 4.07 1.72
CA GLY A 450 -19.03 4.05 0.26
C GLY A 450 -17.64 3.54 -0.16
N GLY A 451 -17.51 2.88 -1.32
CA GLY A 451 -16.34 2.07 -1.64
C GLY A 451 -15.90 2.02 -3.09
N GLN A 452 -16.37 2.93 -3.95
CA GLN A 452 -15.92 2.96 -5.35
C GLN A 452 -14.86 4.04 -5.62
N GLU A 453 -13.84 3.63 -6.36
CA GLU A 453 -12.77 4.49 -6.87
C GLU A 453 -13.22 5.22 -8.13
N GLY A 454 -13.00 6.54 -8.13
CA GLY A 454 -13.16 7.37 -9.32
C GLY A 454 -14.61 7.59 -9.77
N ILE A 455 -14.74 8.18 -10.95
CA ILE A 455 -16.03 8.54 -11.58
C ILE A 455 -16.49 7.48 -12.58
N THR A 456 -15.76 6.36 -12.67
CA THR A 456 -16.11 5.25 -13.54
C THR A 456 -16.77 4.18 -12.70
N ILE A 457 -18.05 3.95 -12.92
CA ILE A 457 -18.74 2.80 -12.35
C ILE A 457 -18.24 1.58 -13.12
N THR A 458 -17.50 0.71 -12.43
CA THR A 458 -16.86 -0.47 -13.03
C THR A 458 -17.89 -1.43 -13.65
N GLY A 459 -17.46 -2.19 -14.64
CA GLY A 459 -18.26 -3.25 -15.25
C GLY A 459 -18.73 -4.29 -14.25
N SER A 460 -17.95 -4.55 -13.18
CA SER A 460 -18.35 -5.41 -12.06
C SER A 460 -19.52 -4.83 -11.25
N ALA A 461 -19.51 -3.53 -10.96
CA ALA A 461 -20.63 -2.87 -10.29
C ALA A 461 -21.86 -2.77 -11.21
N ALA A 462 -21.67 -2.54 -12.50
CA ALA A 462 -22.76 -2.58 -13.47
C ALA A 462 -23.38 -3.99 -13.57
N SER A 463 -22.57 -5.05 -13.52
CA SER A 463 -23.07 -6.43 -13.42
C SER A 463 -23.86 -6.67 -12.13
N ALA A 464 -23.39 -6.15 -11.00
CA ALA A 464 -24.11 -6.24 -9.73
C ALA A 464 -25.46 -5.50 -9.78
N ASP A 465 -25.53 -4.32 -10.41
CA ASP A 465 -26.76 -3.56 -10.60
C ASP A 465 -27.79 -4.33 -11.44
N VAL A 466 -27.35 -4.88 -12.58
CA VAL A 466 -28.18 -5.75 -13.43
C VAL A 466 -28.70 -6.96 -12.65
N ALA A 467 -27.84 -7.60 -11.84
CA ALA A 467 -28.23 -8.75 -11.01
C ALA A 467 -29.24 -8.36 -9.92
N ALA A 468 -29.09 -7.18 -9.31
CA ALA A 468 -30.02 -6.65 -8.30
C ALA A 468 -31.42 -6.39 -8.86
N SER A 469 -31.57 -6.24 -10.19
CA SER A 469 -32.84 -6.04 -10.89
C SER A 469 -33.63 -4.82 -10.39
N GLN A 470 -32.93 -3.81 -9.89
CA GLN A 470 -33.48 -2.54 -9.41
C GLN A 470 -32.52 -1.41 -9.77
N PRO A 471 -33.00 -0.17 -9.97
CA PRO A 471 -32.10 0.97 -10.11
C PRO A 471 -31.20 1.15 -8.89
N THR A 472 -29.94 1.49 -9.14
CA THR A 472 -28.97 1.84 -8.09
C THR A 472 -28.53 3.29 -8.25
N THR A 473 -28.65 4.05 -7.16
CA THR A 473 -28.12 5.41 -7.03
C THR A 473 -26.74 5.37 -6.40
N PHE A 474 -25.76 5.85 -7.15
CA PHE A 474 -24.41 6.15 -6.72
C PHE A 474 -24.37 7.58 -6.17
N VAL A 475 -24.13 7.72 -4.87
CA VAL A 475 -23.97 9.00 -4.17
C VAL A 475 -22.48 9.28 -4.07
N ILE A 476 -22.04 10.31 -4.78
CA ILE A 476 -20.65 10.73 -4.88
C ILE A 476 -20.44 11.88 -3.90
N ASP A 477 -19.89 11.58 -2.72
CA ASP A 477 -19.52 12.58 -1.72
C ASP A 477 -18.20 13.26 -2.11
N THR A 478 -18.06 14.53 -1.77
CA THR A 478 -16.85 15.33 -2.11
C THR A 478 -16.31 16.09 -0.91
N TYR A 479 -15.11 16.66 -1.05
CA TYR A 479 -14.51 17.54 -0.05
C TYR A 479 -14.99 19.00 -0.22
N PRO A 480 -15.30 19.74 0.86
CA PRO A 480 -15.32 19.28 2.24
C PRO A 480 -16.50 18.35 2.52
N ARG A 481 -16.31 17.43 3.46
CA ARG A 481 -17.31 16.42 3.81
C ARG A 481 -18.38 17.00 4.74
N VAL A 482 -19.27 17.79 4.15
CA VAL A 482 -20.40 18.42 4.83
C VAL A 482 -21.71 17.92 4.23
N ALA A 483 -22.78 17.95 5.02
CA ALA A 483 -24.10 17.51 4.58
C ALA A 483 -24.54 18.26 3.30
N GLY A 484 -24.92 17.50 2.27
CA GLY A 484 -25.37 18.04 0.99
C GLY A 484 -24.25 18.43 0.00
N ASN A 485 -22.98 18.12 0.31
CA ASN A 485 -21.88 18.26 -0.64
C ASN A 485 -21.63 16.97 -1.44
N SER A 486 -22.64 16.54 -2.18
CA SER A 486 -22.61 15.31 -2.98
C SER A 486 -23.39 15.45 -4.28
N ALA A 487 -23.13 14.55 -5.21
CA ALA A 487 -23.89 14.43 -6.45
C ALA A 487 -24.35 12.98 -6.68
N ASN A 488 -25.53 12.82 -7.26
CA ASN A 488 -26.15 11.51 -7.45
C ASN A 488 -26.16 11.10 -8.93
N PHE A 489 -25.71 9.88 -9.20
CA PHE A 489 -25.82 9.24 -10.51
C PHE A 489 -26.62 7.94 -10.38
N THR A 490 -27.55 7.66 -11.28
CA THR A 490 -28.36 6.43 -11.19
C THR A 490 -28.11 5.52 -12.38
N LEU A 491 -27.69 4.28 -12.09
CA LEU A 491 -27.80 3.21 -13.07
C LEU A 491 -29.22 2.65 -13.05
N THR A 492 -29.82 2.56 -14.24
CA THR A 492 -31.14 1.95 -14.43
C THR A 492 -30.98 0.61 -15.11
N VAL A 493 -31.65 -0.41 -14.60
CA VAL A 493 -31.76 -1.71 -15.27
C VAL A 493 -32.77 -1.60 -16.40
N GLY A 494 -32.38 -2.00 -17.61
CA GLY A 494 -33.27 -2.01 -18.76
C GLY A 494 -34.48 -2.90 -18.48
N VAL A 495 -35.68 -2.38 -18.74
CA VAL A 495 -36.88 -3.24 -18.79
C VAL A 495 -36.61 -4.22 -19.91
N GLY A 496 -36.33 -5.48 -19.59
CA GLY A 496 -36.21 -6.52 -20.59
C GLY A 496 -37.40 -6.39 -21.51
N ALA A 497 -37.14 -6.06 -22.78
CA ALA A 497 -38.18 -6.10 -23.78
C ALA A 497 -38.68 -7.54 -23.78
N ILE A 498 -39.80 -7.79 -23.12
CA ILE A 498 -40.57 -9.01 -23.32
C ILE A 498 -41.07 -8.87 -24.75
N LEU A 499 -40.24 -9.29 -25.71
CA LEU A 499 -40.67 -9.67 -27.04
C LEU A 499 -41.61 -10.85 -26.83
N ARG A 500 -42.89 -10.53 -26.57
CA ARG A 500 -43.97 -11.46 -26.76
C ARG A 500 -44.02 -11.73 -28.26
N TYR A 501 -43.36 -12.79 -28.70
CA TYR A 501 -43.71 -13.42 -29.96
C TYR A 501 -45.18 -13.85 -29.83
N LEU A 502 -46.06 -13.14 -30.55
CA LEU A 502 -47.42 -13.58 -30.85
C LEU A 502 -47.39 -14.62 -31.97
#